data_AF-A0A6C9QDW2-F1
#
_entry.id   AF-A0A6C9QDW2-F1
#
_cell.length_a   1.000
_cell.length_b   1.000
_cell.length_c   1.000
_cell.angle_alpha   90.00
_cell.angle_beta   90.00
_cell.angle_gamma   90.00
#
_symmetry.space_group_name_H-M   'P 1'
#
loop_
_entity.id
_entity.type
_entity.pdbx_description
1 polymer ?
#
loop_
_entity_poly.entity_id
_entity_poly.type
_entity_poly.pdbx_seq_one_letter_code
_entity_poly.pdbx_strand_id
1 'polypeptide(L)' 'MSRFIQGDCVRVMATFPGNAVDFILTDPPYLVGFRDRQGHT' A
#
# COMPACT_ATOMS: atom_id res chain seq x y z
N MET A 1 -5.96 4.05 -20.85
CA MET A 1 -6.45 5.17 -20.02
C MET A 1 -5.99 4.91 -18.60
N SER A 2 -5.23 5.81 -17.98
CA SER A 2 -4.80 5.66 -16.58
C SER A 2 -5.74 6.39 -15.63
N ARG A 3 -5.85 5.91 -14.39
CA ARG A 3 -6.64 6.52 -13.31
C ARG A 3 -5.75 6.76 -12.09
N PHE A 4 -5.83 7.94 -11.51
CA PHE A 4 -5.23 8.24 -10.21
C PHE A 4 -6.33 8.29 -9.14
N ILE A 5 -6.04 7.75 -7.97
CA ILE A 5 -6.99 7.67 -6.85
C ILE A 5 -6.28 8.22 -5.61
N GLN A 6 -6.87 9.23 -4.98
CA GLN A 6 -6.37 9.78 -3.71
C GLN A 6 -7.10 9.11 -2.54
N GLY A 7 -6.35 8.47 -1.64
CA GLY A 7 -6.90 7.85 -0.43
C GLY A 7 -5.96 6.84 0.22
N ASP A 8 -6.39 6.28 1.35
CA ASP A 8 -5.75 5.14 1.99
C ASP A 8 -5.86 3.90 1.08
N CYS A 9 -4.72 3.29 0.74
CA CYS A 9 -4.69 2.22 -0.25
C CYS A 9 -5.48 0.98 0.19
N VAL A 10 -5.53 0.67 1.49
CA VAL A 10 -6.28 -0.49 2.01
C VAL A 10 -7.78 -0.27 1.83
N ARG A 11 -8.28 0.90 2.23
CA ARG A 11 -9.71 1.24 2.09
C ARG A 11 -10.13 1.34 0.63
N VAL A 12 -9.30 1.92 -0.22
CA VAL A 12 -9.59 2.06 -1.65
C VAL A 12 -9.63 0.69 -2.32
N MET A 13 -8.58 -0.12 -2.17
CA MET A 13 -8.49 -1.42 -2.86
C MET A 13 -9.56 -2.40 -2.37
N ALA A 14 -10.02 -2.29 -1.11
CA ALA A 14 -11.12 -3.11 -0.59
C ALA A 14 -12.45 -2.92 -1.34
N THR A 15 -12.61 -1.83 -2.11
CA THR A 15 -13.80 -1.59 -2.93
C THR A 15 -13.75 -2.25 -4.31
N PHE A 16 -12.60 -2.79 -4.70
CA PHE A 16 -12.44 -3.38 -6.02
C PHE A 16 -13.09 -4.78 -6.05
N PRO A 17 -13.72 -5.17 -7.17
CA PRO A 17 -14.16 -6.54 -7.37
C PRO A 17 -12.97 -7.51 -7.29
N GLY A 18 -13.24 -8.75 -6.85
CA GLY A 18 -12.21 -9.79 -6.87
C GLY A 18 -11.70 -10.06 -8.29
N ASN A 19 -10.41 -10.38 -8.41
CA ASN A 19 -9.72 -10.66 -9.70
C ASN A 19 -9.79 -9.51 -10.73
N ALA A 20 -9.94 -8.25 -10.28
CA ALA A 20 -10.03 -7.10 -11.18
C ALA A 20 -8.68 -6.47 -11.57
N VAL A 21 -7.55 -7.01 -11.07
CA VAL A 21 -6.22 -6.46 -11.28
C VAL A 21 -5.25 -7.57 -11.68
N ASP A 22 -4.67 -7.46 -12.88
CA ASP A 22 -3.77 -8.48 -13.44
C ASP A 22 -2.33 -8.39 -12.87
N PHE A 23 -1.91 -7.21 -12.43
CA PHE A 23 -0.57 -6.96 -11.91
C PHE A 23 -0.56 -5.84 -10.86
N ILE A 24 0.18 -6.05 -9.77
CA ILE A 24 0.38 -5.07 -8.70
C ILE A 24 1.88 -4.81 -8.55
N LEU A 25 2.30 -3.57 -8.79
CA LEU A 25 3.59 -3.05 -8.36
C LEU A 25 3.38 -2.20 -7.12
N THR A 26 4.07 -2.52 -6.04
CA THR A 26 3.97 -1.82 -4.76
C THR A 26 5.34 -1.41 -4.27
N ASP A 27 5.42 -0.19 -3.73
CA ASP A 27 6.56 0.36 -3.00
C ASP A 27 6.02 0.90 -1.67
N PRO A 28 5.64 0.02 -0.74
CA PRO A 28 5.04 0.44 0.52
C PRO A 28 6.08 1.18 1.37
N PRO A 29 5.66 2.05 2.30
CA PRO A 29 6.61 2.72 3.18
C PRO A 29 7.43 1.68 3.96
N TYR A 30 8.73 1.67 3.72
CA TYR A 30 9.65 0.85 4.49
C TYR A 30 9.93 1.55 5.82
N LEU A 31 10.03 0.76 6.89
CA LEU A 31 10.44 1.22 8.22
C LEU A 31 9.38 2.02 9.01
N VAL A 32 8.09 1.93 8.66
CA VAL A 32 7.03 2.48 9.53
C VAL A 32 7.04 1.74 10.87
N GLY A 33 7.47 2.43 11.93
CA GLY A 33 7.69 1.81 13.24
C GLY A 33 8.92 0.89 13.29
N PHE A 34 9.89 1.06 12.39
CA PHE A 34 11.18 0.38 12.53
C PHE A 34 11.78 0.79 13.85
N ARG A 35 12.01 -0.22 14.68
CA ARG A 35 12.78 -0.09 15.88
C ARG A 35 14.05 -0.88 15.67
N ASP A 36 15.18 -0.19 15.63
CA ASP A 36 16.44 -0.88 15.54
C ASP A 36 16.62 -1.79 16.78
N ARG A 37 17.64 -2.66 16.76
CA ARG A 37 17.91 -3.56 17.90
C ARG A 37 18.26 -2.79 19.19
N GLN A 38 18.64 -1.53 19.09
CA GLN A 38 19.00 -0.64 20.18
C GLN A 38 17.78 0.15 20.71
N GLY A 39 16.63 0.01 20.05
CA GLY A 39 15.37 0.60 20.47
C GLY A 39 15.04 1.95 19.85
N HIS A 40 15.83 2.46 18.90
CA HIS A 40 15.60 3.75 18.24
C HIS A 40 14.57 3.66 17.12
N THR A 41 13.76 4.71 16.97
CA THR A 41 12.70 4.87 15.95
C THR A 41 13.08 5.93 14.93
#